data_AF-A0A916DF33-F1
#
_entry.id   AF-A0A916DF33-F1
#
_cell.length_a   1.000
_cell.length_b   1.000
_cell.length_c   1.000
_cell.angle_alpha   90.00
_cell.angle_beta   90.00
_cell.angle_gamma   90.00
#
_symmetry.space_group_name_H-M   'P 1'
#
loop_
_entity.id
_entity.type
_entity.pdbx_description
1 polymer ?
#
loop_
_entity_poly.entity_id
_entity_poly.type
_entity_poly.pdbx_seq_one_letter_code
_entity_poly.pdbx_strand_id
1 'polypeptide(L)'
;MSQVPEHLRTGLPLVDHEHQALLDLLQRTRAVCPDRSARDCHGCPAERSRHCFVAFERVLNESINFMLGHFAHEERLMDQGVPKAHATAHQAAHAEIANAVLRMTTYLDSANTAATSRKLAQVFEDWLFRHIEEWDLDLARQVRERTGTSRQ
;
A
#
# COMPACT_ATOMS: atom_id res chain seq x y z
N MET A 1 -14.54 -6.38 7.47
CA MET A 1 -13.18 -5.83 7.61
C MET A 1 -12.25 -6.87 7.00
N SER A 2 -11.37 -6.48 6.07
CA SER A 2 -10.34 -7.40 5.59
C SER A 2 -9.40 -7.70 6.74
N GLN A 3 -8.76 -8.88 6.78
CA GLN A 3 -7.74 -9.17 7.79
C GLN A 3 -6.46 -9.57 7.06
N VAL A 4 -5.29 -9.11 7.56
CA VAL A 4 -4.00 -9.64 7.10
C VAL A 4 -4.00 -11.17 7.31
N PRO A 5 -3.76 -11.98 6.26
CA PRO A 5 -3.68 -13.43 6.38
C PRO A 5 -2.65 -13.84 7.44
N GLU A 6 -2.91 -14.91 8.18
CA GLU A 6 -2.07 -15.31 9.32
C GLU A 6 -0.59 -15.52 8.94
N HIS A 7 -0.34 -16.14 7.78
CA HIS A 7 1.01 -16.38 7.27
C HIS A 7 1.75 -15.09 6.84
N LEU A 8 1.05 -13.97 6.69
CA LEU A 8 1.61 -12.66 6.35
C LEU A 8 1.73 -11.74 7.56
N ARG A 9 1.40 -12.24 8.75
CA ARG A 9 1.60 -11.48 9.98
C ARG A 9 3.08 -11.49 10.32
N THR A 10 3.66 -10.31 10.37
CA THR A 10 5.07 -10.11 10.74
C THR A 10 5.31 -10.49 12.18
N GLY A 11 4.30 -10.38 13.06
CA GLY A 11 4.45 -10.53 14.51
C GLY A 11 4.99 -9.27 15.20
N LEU A 12 5.19 -8.17 14.48
CA LEU A 12 5.43 -6.85 15.04
C LEU A 12 4.08 -6.10 15.08
N PRO A 13 3.50 -5.84 16.27
CA PRO A 13 2.11 -5.38 16.37
C PRO A 13 1.78 -4.10 15.59
N LEU A 14 2.72 -3.16 15.55
CA LEU A 14 2.53 -1.90 14.82
C LEU A 14 2.59 -2.11 13.30
N VAL A 15 3.52 -2.94 12.81
CA VAL A 15 3.64 -3.27 11.37
C VAL A 15 2.40 -4.05 10.90
N ASP A 16 1.94 -5.04 11.67
CA ASP A 16 0.72 -5.78 11.35
C ASP A 16 -0.52 -4.86 11.29
N HIS A 17 -0.60 -3.86 12.17
CA HIS A 17 -1.66 -2.85 12.14
C HIS A 17 -1.55 -1.94 10.91
N GLU A 18 -0.34 -1.57 10.49
CA GLU A 18 -0.10 -0.78 9.29
C GLU A 18 -0.47 -1.57 8.02
N HIS A 19 -0.09 -2.85 7.91
CA HIS A 19 -0.51 -3.73 6.82
C HIS A 19 -2.04 -3.84 6.74
N GLN A 20 -2.70 -3.91 7.89
CA GLN A 20 -4.15 -3.92 7.95
C GLN A 20 -4.77 -2.64 7.37
N ALA A 21 -4.23 -1.48 7.73
CA ALA A 21 -4.69 -0.20 7.19
C ALA A 21 -4.44 -0.08 5.68
N LEU A 22 -3.33 -0.61 5.16
CA LEU A 22 -3.06 -0.70 3.72
C LEU A 22 -4.09 -1.59 2.99
N LEU A 23 -4.47 -2.72 3.57
CA LEU A 23 -5.53 -3.58 3.02
C LEU A 23 -6.88 -2.86 3.01
N ASP A 24 -7.20 -2.09 4.05
CA ASP A 24 -8.44 -1.30 4.10
C ASP A 24 -8.44 -0.20 3.03
N LEU A 25 -7.29 0.45 2.77
CA LEU A 25 -7.13 1.41 1.67
C LEU A 25 -7.32 0.74 0.29
N LEU A 26 -6.82 -0.49 0.10
CA LEU A 26 -7.08 -1.28 -1.11
C LEU A 26 -8.58 -1.54 -1.29
N GLN A 27 -9.29 -1.96 -0.24
CA GLN A 27 -10.74 -2.18 -0.34
C GLN A 27 -11.51 -0.91 -0.66
N ARG A 28 -11.13 0.22 -0.04
CA ARG A 28 -11.73 1.53 -0.32
C ARG A 28 -11.46 1.97 -1.76
N THR A 29 -10.27 1.73 -2.28
CA THR A 29 -9.92 1.99 -3.68
C THR A 29 -10.81 1.19 -4.64
N ARG A 30 -11.05 -0.10 -4.34
CA ARG A 30 -11.98 -0.94 -5.12
C ARG A 30 -13.43 -0.46 -5.05
N ALA A 31 -13.81 0.26 -4.00
CA ALA A 31 -15.16 0.77 -3.79
C ALA A 31 -15.41 2.15 -4.44
N VAL A 32 -14.38 2.83 -4.94
CA VAL A 32 -14.46 4.17 -5.55
C VAL A 32 -15.52 4.23 -6.67
N CYS A 33 -15.55 3.23 -7.54
CA CYS A 33 -16.54 3.13 -8.60
C CYS A 33 -17.45 1.92 -8.32
N PRO A 34 -18.74 2.13 -8.00
CA PRO A 34 -19.64 1.02 -7.68
C PRO A 34 -20.01 0.18 -8.92
N ASP A 35 -19.95 0.78 -10.12
CA ASP A 35 -20.13 0.05 -11.37
C ASP A 35 -18.82 -0.61 -11.80
N ARG A 36 -18.70 -1.90 -11.51
CA ARG A 36 -17.51 -2.70 -11.85
C ARG A 36 -17.43 -3.04 -13.34
N SER A 37 -18.51 -2.87 -14.10
CA SER A 37 -18.55 -3.16 -15.54
C SER A 37 -18.13 -1.96 -16.39
N ALA A 38 -18.24 -0.74 -15.85
CA ALA A 38 -17.88 0.48 -16.55
C ALA A 38 -16.37 0.54 -16.84
N ARG A 39 -15.99 0.60 -18.12
CA ARG A 39 -14.58 0.76 -18.53
C ARG A 39 -14.01 2.12 -18.14
N ASP A 40 -14.83 3.15 -18.20
CA ASP A 40 -14.52 4.54 -17.88
C ASP A 40 -15.79 5.26 -17.40
N CYS A 41 -15.71 6.57 -17.17
CA CYS A 41 -16.83 7.39 -16.73
C CYS A 41 -17.46 8.24 -17.84
N HIS A 42 -17.14 8.03 -19.13
CA HIS A 42 -17.70 8.83 -20.23
C HIS A 42 -19.22 8.68 -20.38
N GLY A 43 -19.76 7.49 -20.06
CA GLY A 43 -21.20 7.23 -20.04
C GLY A 43 -21.89 7.49 -18.69
N CYS A 44 -21.16 7.95 -17.67
CA CYS A 44 -21.73 8.19 -16.36
C CYS A 44 -22.51 9.51 -16.31
N PRO A 45 -23.61 9.58 -15.53
CA PRO A 45 -24.19 10.87 -15.13
C PRO A 45 -23.11 11.75 -14.48
N ALA A 46 -23.13 13.05 -14.76
CA ALA A 46 -22.11 13.99 -14.30
C ALA A 46 -21.92 13.96 -12.78
N GLU A 47 -23.02 13.87 -12.02
CA GLU A 47 -23.00 13.75 -10.56
C GLU A 47 -22.25 12.49 -10.08
N ARG A 48 -22.48 11.34 -10.74
CA ARG A 48 -21.80 10.09 -10.42
C ARG A 48 -20.31 10.17 -10.71
N SER A 49 -19.95 10.67 -11.90
CA SER A 49 -18.53 10.84 -12.30
C SER A 49 -17.79 11.72 -11.29
N ARG A 50 -18.40 12.85 -10.90
CA ARG A 50 -17.84 13.77 -9.89
C ARG A 50 -17.72 13.12 -8.51
N HIS A 51 -18.72 12.36 -8.07
CA HIS A 51 -18.65 11.65 -6.79
C HIS A 51 -17.50 10.63 -6.79
N CYS A 52 -17.41 9.78 -7.81
CA CYS A 52 -16.30 8.83 -7.95
C CYS A 52 -14.95 9.54 -7.94
N PHE A 53 -14.81 10.66 -8.67
CA PHE A 53 -13.56 11.42 -8.75
C PHE A 53 -13.12 11.94 -7.38
N VAL A 54 -14.01 12.59 -6.62
CA VAL A 54 -13.70 13.09 -5.27
C VAL A 54 -13.35 11.94 -4.31
N ALA A 55 -14.08 10.82 -4.39
CA ALA A 55 -13.76 9.63 -3.60
C ALA A 55 -12.37 9.07 -3.96
N PHE A 56 -12.01 9.10 -5.25
CA PHE A 56 -10.72 8.64 -5.74
C PHE A 56 -9.57 9.53 -5.27
N GLU A 57 -9.68 10.85 -5.43
CA GLU A 57 -8.66 11.80 -4.96
C GLU A 57 -8.40 11.62 -3.46
N ARG A 58 -9.47 11.46 -2.68
CA ARG A 58 -9.35 11.23 -1.25
C ARG A 58 -8.60 9.95 -0.94
N VAL A 59 -9.00 8.81 -1.50
CA VAL A 59 -8.33 7.53 -1.18
C VAL A 59 -6.89 7.50 -1.70
N LEU A 60 -6.62 8.10 -2.86
CA LEU A 60 -5.27 8.19 -3.41
C LEU A 60 -4.32 8.98 -2.50
N ASN A 61 -4.77 10.15 -2.02
CA ASN A 61 -3.98 10.97 -1.09
C ASN A 61 -3.76 10.26 0.25
N GLU A 62 -4.80 9.62 0.79
CA GLU A 62 -4.67 8.82 2.02
C GLU A 62 -3.71 7.64 1.83
N SER A 63 -3.76 6.95 0.68
CA SER A 63 -2.86 5.85 0.33
C SER A 63 -1.40 6.30 0.25
N ILE A 64 -1.11 7.40 -0.44
CA ILE A 64 0.26 7.94 -0.54
C ILE A 64 0.81 8.28 0.84
N ASN A 65 0.06 9.04 1.63
CA ASN A 65 0.51 9.47 2.95
C ASN A 65 0.74 8.28 3.89
N PHE A 66 -0.18 7.32 3.88
CA PHE A 66 -0.08 6.16 4.77
C PHE A 66 1.10 5.25 4.39
N MET A 67 1.26 4.94 3.09
CA MET A 67 2.39 4.15 2.61
C MET A 67 3.73 4.75 2.99
N LEU A 68 3.93 6.05 2.73
CA LEU A 68 5.20 6.71 3.04
C LEU A 68 5.48 6.71 4.55
N GLY A 69 4.44 6.85 5.38
CA GLY A 69 4.56 6.72 6.82
C GLY A 69 4.98 5.33 7.28
N HIS A 70 4.37 4.29 6.70
CA HIS A 70 4.70 2.89 6.95
C HIS A 70 6.13 2.55 6.49
N PHE A 71 6.52 2.91 5.26
CA PHE A 71 7.88 2.70 4.76
C PHE A 71 8.92 3.37 5.66
N ALA A 72 8.68 4.62 6.06
CA ALA A 72 9.58 5.32 6.96
C ALA A 72 9.68 4.64 8.34
N HIS A 73 8.62 3.98 8.81
CA HIS A 73 8.66 3.20 10.04
C HIS A 73 9.54 1.95 9.89
N GLU A 74 9.35 1.17 8.83
CA GLU A 74 10.17 -0.02 8.58
C GLU A 74 11.64 0.34 8.31
N GLU A 75 11.90 1.42 7.57
CA GLU A 75 13.25 1.93 7.34
C GLU A 75 13.96 2.30 8.65
N ARG A 76 13.23 2.89 9.61
CA ARG A 76 13.75 3.11 10.96
C ARG A 76 14.01 1.82 11.72
N LEU A 77 13.32 0.72 11.42
CA LEU A 77 13.64 -0.60 12.00
C LEU A 77 14.89 -1.18 11.35
N MET A 78 15.05 -1.01 10.04
CA MET A 78 16.22 -1.46 9.28
C MET A 78 17.52 -0.79 9.74
N ASP A 79 17.47 0.51 10.02
CA ASP A 79 18.61 1.29 10.53
C ASP A 79 19.17 0.78 11.88
N GLN A 80 18.42 -0.07 12.58
CA GLN A 80 18.80 -0.57 13.90
C GLN A 80 19.66 -1.85 13.84
N GLY A 81 20.37 -2.09 12.74
CA GLY A 81 21.33 -3.19 12.64
C GLY A 81 20.84 -4.39 11.84
N VAL A 82 19.87 -4.17 10.94
CA VAL A 82 19.57 -5.12 9.85
C VAL A 82 20.72 -5.07 8.83
N PRO A 83 21.09 -6.19 8.18
CA PRO A 83 22.12 -6.22 7.14
C PRO A 83 21.84 -5.18 6.05
N LYS A 84 22.87 -4.40 5.72
CA LYS A 84 22.78 -3.30 4.74
C LYS A 84 22.22 -3.74 3.38
N ALA A 85 22.55 -4.95 2.94
CA ALA A 85 22.07 -5.48 1.66
C ALA A 85 20.54 -5.67 1.66
N HIS A 86 19.96 -6.19 2.75
CA HIS A 86 18.51 -6.30 2.91
C HIS A 86 17.89 -4.90 2.94
N ALA A 87 18.43 -3.99 3.76
CA ALA A 87 17.91 -2.63 3.88
C ALA A 87 17.87 -1.86 2.55
N THR A 88 18.95 -1.96 1.76
CA THR A 88 19.02 -1.30 0.45
C THR A 88 18.03 -1.89 -0.56
N ALA A 89 17.84 -3.22 -0.57
CA ALA A 89 16.90 -3.86 -1.48
C ALA A 89 15.44 -3.56 -1.10
N HIS A 90 15.12 -3.58 0.19
CA HIS A 90 13.80 -3.26 0.73
C HIS A 90 13.42 -1.79 0.42
N GLN A 91 14.33 -0.84 0.68
CA GLN A 91 14.16 0.58 0.33
C GLN A 91 13.94 0.80 -1.17
N ALA A 92 14.63 0.03 -2.02
CA ALA A 92 14.42 0.11 -3.47
C ALA A 92 13.00 -0.36 -3.86
N ALA A 93 12.48 -1.42 -3.23
CA ALA A 93 11.12 -1.88 -3.43
C ALA A 93 10.07 -0.85 -2.98
N HIS A 94 10.29 -0.16 -1.85
CA HIS A 94 9.47 0.98 -1.42
C HIS A 94 9.46 2.11 -2.45
N ALA A 95 10.64 2.51 -2.94
CA ALA A 95 10.77 3.58 -3.92
C ALA A 95 10.07 3.24 -5.23
N GLU A 96 10.14 1.98 -5.68
CA GLU A 96 9.47 1.52 -6.90
C GLU A 96 7.96 1.72 -6.84
N ILE A 97 7.31 1.23 -5.78
CA ILE A 97 5.84 1.34 -5.63
C ILE A 97 5.41 2.79 -5.38
N ALA A 98 6.17 3.55 -4.57
CA ALA A 98 5.87 4.95 -4.33
C ALA A 98 5.88 5.75 -5.64
N ASN A 99 6.89 5.54 -6.48
CA ASN A 99 6.96 6.15 -7.80
C ASN A 99 5.83 5.70 -8.72
N ALA A 100 5.44 4.42 -8.68
CA ALA A 100 4.31 3.93 -9.46
C ALA A 100 3.00 4.61 -9.10
N VAL A 101 2.72 4.78 -7.80
CA VAL A 101 1.51 5.44 -7.30
C VAL A 101 1.55 6.95 -7.54
N LEU A 102 2.68 7.62 -7.31
CA LEU A 102 2.83 9.05 -7.57
C LEU A 102 2.63 9.39 -9.06
N ARG A 103 3.08 8.55 -10.00
CA ARG A 103 2.81 8.79 -11.43
C ARG A 103 1.31 8.79 -11.77
N MET A 104 0.47 8.15 -10.95
CA MET A 104 -0.98 8.15 -11.16
C MET A 104 -1.62 9.50 -10.80
N THR A 105 -0.95 10.34 -9.98
CA THR A 105 -1.47 11.68 -9.63
C THR A 105 -1.31 12.67 -10.78
N THR A 106 -0.43 12.41 -11.74
CA THR A 106 -0.10 13.35 -12.84
C THR A 106 -1.24 13.51 -13.86
N TYR A 107 -2.13 12.52 -13.97
CA TYR A 107 -3.16 12.47 -15.02
C TYR A 107 -4.55 12.18 -14.44
N LEU A 108 -4.89 12.81 -13.32
CA LEU A 108 -6.22 12.67 -12.71
C LEU A 108 -7.28 13.35 -13.56
N ASP A 109 -8.27 12.56 -13.99
CA ASP A 109 -9.40 13.00 -14.77
C ASP A 109 -10.66 12.26 -14.32
N SER A 110 -11.73 13.02 -14.10
CA SER A 110 -13.05 12.48 -13.78
C SER A 110 -13.54 11.44 -14.80
N ALA A 111 -13.26 11.64 -16.10
CA ALA A 111 -13.67 10.70 -17.14
C ALA A 111 -12.94 9.35 -17.03
N ASN A 112 -11.72 9.34 -16.51
CA ASN A 112 -10.89 8.14 -16.39
C ASN A 112 -10.91 7.52 -14.98
N THR A 113 -11.68 8.09 -14.04
CA THR A 113 -11.64 7.70 -12.62
C THR A 113 -11.85 6.20 -12.40
N ALA A 114 -12.82 5.59 -13.09
CA ALA A 114 -13.09 4.16 -12.95
C ALA A 114 -11.89 3.30 -13.40
N ALA A 115 -11.21 3.69 -14.48
CA ALA A 115 -10.03 2.98 -14.97
C ALA A 115 -8.84 3.17 -14.02
N THR A 116 -8.58 4.41 -13.60
CA THR A 116 -7.43 4.76 -12.75
C THR A 116 -7.56 4.16 -11.34
N SER A 117 -8.76 4.14 -10.75
CA SER A 117 -8.97 3.52 -9.44
C SER A 117 -8.77 2.01 -9.47
N ARG A 118 -9.22 1.32 -10.52
CA ARG A 118 -8.92 -0.11 -10.71
C ARG A 118 -7.44 -0.36 -10.91
N LYS A 119 -6.75 0.49 -11.67
CA LYS A 119 -5.31 0.36 -11.86
C LYS A 119 -4.56 0.52 -10.53
N LEU A 120 -4.99 1.45 -9.66
CA LEU A 120 -4.40 1.64 -8.34
C LEU A 120 -4.63 0.41 -7.47
N ALA A 121 -5.86 -0.11 -7.45
CA ALA A 121 -6.18 -1.32 -6.71
C ALA A 121 -5.34 -2.53 -7.17
N GLN A 122 -5.15 -2.69 -8.48
CA GLN A 122 -4.31 -3.75 -9.03
C GLN A 122 -2.84 -3.57 -8.62
N VAL A 123 -2.30 -2.36 -8.71
CA VAL A 123 -0.92 -2.06 -8.30
C VAL A 123 -0.70 -2.43 -6.82
N PHE A 124 -1.66 -2.11 -5.94
CA PHE A 124 -1.57 -2.51 -4.53
C PHE A 124 -1.73 -4.00 -4.31
N GLU A 125 -2.68 -4.65 -4.98
CA GLU A 125 -2.89 -6.09 -4.83
C GLU A 125 -1.67 -6.91 -5.29
N ASP A 126 -1.10 -6.55 -6.44
CA ASP A 126 0.06 -7.24 -7.01
C ASP A 126 1.31 -7.03 -6.15
N TRP A 127 1.41 -5.88 -5.46
CA TRP A 127 2.58 -5.49 -4.69
C TRP A 127 2.54 -5.90 -3.22
N LEU A 128 1.44 -5.63 -2.50
CA LEU A 128 1.41 -5.65 -1.04
C LEU A 128 1.73 -7.03 -0.47
N PHE A 129 1.05 -8.08 -0.91
CA PHE A 129 1.26 -9.42 -0.35
C PHE A 129 2.66 -9.95 -0.64
N ARG A 130 3.12 -9.77 -1.88
CA ARG A 130 4.46 -10.15 -2.28
C ARG A 130 5.54 -9.38 -1.52
N HIS A 131 5.33 -8.08 -1.28
CA HIS A 131 6.27 -7.27 -0.51
C HIS A 131 6.42 -7.78 0.92
N ILE A 132 5.28 -8.08 1.56
CA ILE A 132 5.26 -8.66 2.91
C ILE A 132 6.03 -9.99 2.95
N GLU A 133 5.77 -10.87 1.98
CA GLU A 133 6.42 -12.19 1.90
C GLU A 133 7.92 -12.09 1.64
N GLU A 134 8.33 -11.23 0.70
CA GLU A 134 9.72 -11.10 0.26
C GLU A 134 10.59 -10.32 1.25
N TRP A 135 10.03 -9.31 1.92
CA TRP A 135 10.80 -8.32 2.68
C TRP A 135 10.37 -8.24 4.15
N ASP A 136 9.11 -7.94 4.44
CA ASP A 136 8.68 -7.54 5.79
C ASP A 136 8.75 -8.69 6.81
N LEU A 137 8.46 -9.92 6.37
CA LEU A 137 8.61 -11.11 7.21
C LEU A 137 10.09 -11.33 7.62
N ASP A 138 11.01 -11.12 6.68
CA ASP A 138 12.45 -11.27 6.95
C ASP A 138 12.98 -10.11 7.80
N LEU A 139 12.52 -8.88 7.56
CA LEU A 139 12.78 -7.73 8.44
C LEU A 139 12.36 -8.05 9.88
N ALA A 140 11.13 -8.53 10.06
CA ALA A 140 10.58 -8.83 11.38
C ALA A 140 11.34 -9.95 12.10
N ARG A 141 11.78 -10.97 11.36
CA ARG A 141 12.66 -12.03 11.88
C ARG A 141 13.98 -11.44 12.41
N GLN A 142 14.65 -10.62 11.61
CA GLN A 142 15.94 -10.00 11.96
C GLN A 142 15.82 -9.03 13.16
N VAL A 143 14.75 -8.24 13.21
CA VAL A 143 14.45 -7.35 14.34
C VAL A 143 14.27 -8.16 15.63
N ARG A 144 13.51 -9.27 15.58
CA ARG A 144 13.28 -10.14 16.75
C ARG A 144 14.55 -10.81 17.24
N GLU A 145 15.32 -11.41 16.33
CA GLU A 145 16.59 -12.08 16.67
C GLU A 145 17.51 -11.13 17.44
N ARG A 146 17.59 -9.87 17.02
CA ARG A 146 18.36 -8.84 17.73
C ARG A 146 17.80 -8.54 19.13
N THR A 147 16.50 -8.29 19.26
CA THR A 147 15.88 -7.99 20.57
C THR A 147 15.94 -9.16 21.56
N GLY A 148 15.94 -10.40 21.06
CA GLY A 148 16.14 -11.61 21.86
C GLY A 148 17.60 -11.84 22.25
N THR A 149 18.55 -11.42 21.42
CA THR A 149 20.00 -11.57 21.69
C THR A 149 20.52 -10.53 22.69
N SER A 150 19.87 -9.36 22.83
CA SER A 150 20.22 -8.35 23.84
C SER A 150 19.81 -8.68 25.29
N ARG A 151 19.41 -9.93 25.58
CA ARG A 151 19.05 -10.42 26.93
C ARG A 151 20.04 -11.46 27.51
N GLN A 152 21.23 -11.60 26.94
CA GLN A 152 22.32 -12.42 27.53
C GLN A 152 23.50 -11.55 27.93
#